data_AF-A0A3R7K4T3-F1
#
_entry.id   AF-A0A3R7K4T3-F1
#
_cell.length_a   1.000
_cell.length_b   1.000
_cell.length_c   1.000
_cell.angle_alpha   90.00
_cell.angle_beta   90.00
_cell.angle_gamma   90.00
#
_symmetry.space_group_name_H-M   'P 1'
#
loop_
_entity.id
_entity.type
_entity.pdbx_description
1 polymer ?
#
loop_
_entity_poly.entity_id
_entity_poly.type
_entity_poly.pdbx_seq_one_letter_code
_entity_poly.pdbx_strand_id
1 'polypeptide(L)'
;MLAQQCQERLATQKKSQELEQMSTFFNTELDLERFTQDVSYRNETIMMLATKKEHFQVSRQFASKYGIDEYACVLAYIKHVLLSPPESSRLGRHEQLDQAFRSDQLDILEEALQRPLVFGDFLIGKGAAGEGSIYESLDGTDHVGILLVLRMVLECQKRVFQQTTESESPHDKSLFPLSKPSTDRTTLLFMCLKKLKDIGDSLTKDVEAADFKLIGAATTTAELLTPLAASHTDPRTAVTKRQVAVEAVRPLLSGKTIKFVTKILRKLHRVTPSAMVMIYMKDLLTGIWREHGVTGSKTAALSADLAAYAYEACVPCLSVLSNEHLMLFHYLFLDGSSGKSPPELVAHLNIGEEFYGQSLSGLQNFGALLSAQKRVELVADTLRLFQIKYSSWQTSGPRSNASSASSTSSTPSVSWDPAQFKRKEQELHYLERDLAENVCFHVMSEVQHYSLTFDATETKSTQSLETVIAALKTWFAMDPMQQASNKDVLHKSVLIEICQRVASVDLATFVMETVMRAGGSKATSEDVEAAIRF
;
A
#
# COMPACT_ATOMS: atom_id res chain seq x y z
N MET A 1 -64.90 -5.04 48.70
CA MET A 1 -63.73 -5.66 49.35
C MET A 1 -63.30 -6.96 48.69
N LEU A 2 -64.13 -8.00 48.58
CA LEU A 2 -63.74 -9.29 47.99
C LEU A 2 -63.32 -9.23 46.51
N ALA A 3 -64.04 -8.46 45.69
CA ALA A 3 -63.68 -8.27 44.28
C ALA A 3 -62.33 -7.57 44.09
N GLN A 4 -62.02 -6.60 44.95
CA GLN A 4 -60.76 -5.85 44.95
C GLN A 4 -59.59 -6.75 45.38
N GLN A 5 -59.80 -7.59 46.40
CA GLN A 5 -58.82 -8.60 46.84
C GLN A 5 -58.60 -9.70 45.79
N CYS A 6 -59.64 -10.12 45.06
CA CYS A 6 -59.49 -11.06 43.93
C CYS A 6 -58.73 -10.42 42.77
N GLN A 7 -58.96 -9.15 42.47
CA GLN A 7 -58.26 -8.41 41.42
C GLN A 7 -56.79 -8.17 41.77
N GLU A 8 -56.49 -7.84 43.04
CA GLU A 8 -55.13 -7.77 43.55
C GLU A 8 -54.45 -9.14 43.50
N ARG A 9 -55.13 -10.22 43.91
CA ARG A 9 -54.60 -11.59 43.84
C ARG A 9 -54.30 -12.03 42.40
N LEU A 10 -55.21 -11.78 41.46
CA LEU A 10 -55.01 -12.05 40.03
C LEU A 10 -53.84 -11.25 39.45
N ALA A 11 -53.69 -9.98 39.85
CA ALA A 11 -52.56 -9.15 39.45
C ALA A 11 -51.23 -9.68 40.02
N THR A 12 -51.18 -10.08 41.29
CA THR A 12 -49.98 -10.71 41.88
C THR A 12 -49.67 -12.08 41.28
N GLN A 13 -50.69 -12.88 40.95
CA GLN A 13 -50.50 -14.21 40.38
C GLN A 13 -49.98 -14.13 38.94
N LYS A 14 -50.50 -13.17 38.15
CA LYS A 14 -49.99 -12.86 36.81
C LYS A 14 -48.54 -12.37 36.87
N LYS A 15 -48.23 -11.47 37.83
CA LYS A 15 -46.88 -10.98 38.07
C LYS A 15 -45.91 -12.09 38.48
N SER A 16 -46.35 -13.04 39.32
CA SER A 16 -45.56 -14.20 39.74
C SER A 16 -45.25 -15.17 38.59
N GLN A 17 -46.24 -15.44 37.73
CA GLN A 17 -46.07 -16.34 36.58
C GLN A 17 -45.13 -15.76 35.52
N GLU A 18 -45.17 -14.45 35.31
CA GLU A 18 -44.24 -13.73 34.42
C GLU A 18 -42.81 -13.70 34.99
N LEU A 19 -42.66 -13.55 36.31
CA LEU A 19 -41.38 -13.60 37.02
C LEU A 19 -40.77 -15.02 37.02
N GLU A 20 -41.59 -16.06 37.10
CA GLU A 20 -41.16 -17.46 36.91
C GLU A 20 -40.68 -17.72 35.49
N GLN A 21 -41.37 -17.18 34.47
CA GLN A 21 -40.89 -17.23 33.08
C GLN A 21 -39.52 -16.55 32.94
N MET A 22 -39.33 -15.37 33.54
CA MET A 22 -38.01 -14.70 33.56
C MET A 22 -36.93 -15.54 34.26
N SER A 23 -37.25 -16.14 35.41
CA SER A 23 -36.34 -17.01 36.15
C SER A 23 -35.87 -18.22 35.31
N THR A 24 -36.78 -18.83 34.54
CA THR A 24 -36.43 -19.91 33.61
C THR A 24 -35.53 -19.49 32.44
N PHE A 25 -35.47 -18.20 32.09
CA PHE A 25 -34.57 -17.69 31.02
C PHE A 25 -33.17 -17.32 31.53
N PHE A 26 -33.03 -16.94 32.81
CA PHE A 26 -31.74 -16.49 33.38
C PHE A 26 -30.90 -17.59 34.03
N ASN A 27 -31.39 -18.83 34.10
CA ASN A 27 -30.69 -19.99 34.65
C ASN A 27 -29.95 -19.69 35.98
N THR A 28 -30.66 -19.10 36.95
CA THR A 28 -30.33 -18.95 38.40
C THR A 28 -29.78 -17.61 38.95
N GLU A 29 -29.49 -16.57 38.15
CA GLU A 29 -28.90 -15.31 38.67
C GLU A 29 -29.87 -14.12 38.84
N LEU A 30 -31.16 -14.30 38.56
CA LEU A 30 -32.13 -13.20 38.61
C LEU A 30 -32.71 -13.00 40.03
N ASP A 31 -32.38 -11.88 40.67
CA ASP A 31 -33.02 -11.45 41.92
C ASP A 31 -34.38 -10.80 41.61
N LEU A 32 -35.46 -11.58 41.77
CA LEU A 32 -36.83 -11.18 41.45
C LEU A 32 -37.34 -10.03 42.33
N GLU A 33 -36.88 -9.97 43.58
CA GLU A 33 -37.27 -8.94 44.52
C GLU A 33 -36.61 -7.61 44.14
N ARG A 34 -35.30 -7.65 43.86
CA ARG A 34 -34.55 -6.50 43.36
C ARG A 34 -35.04 -6.04 42.00
N PHE A 35 -35.37 -6.94 41.07
CA PHE A 35 -35.93 -6.58 39.76
C PHE A 35 -37.24 -5.80 39.86
N THR A 36 -38.05 -6.09 40.88
CA THR A 36 -39.31 -5.38 41.10
C THR A 36 -39.09 -4.00 41.71
N GLN A 37 -38.12 -3.86 42.62
CA GLN A 37 -37.94 -2.68 43.47
C GLN A 37 -36.89 -1.68 42.92
N ASP A 38 -35.85 -2.16 42.24
CA ASP A 38 -34.71 -1.39 41.74
C ASP A 38 -34.83 -1.19 40.22
N VAL A 39 -35.06 0.06 39.81
CA VAL A 39 -35.20 0.44 38.40
C VAL A 39 -33.89 0.26 37.63
N SER A 40 -32.74 0.52 38.25
CA SER A 40 -31.43 0.38 37.59
C SER A 40 -31.15 -1.09 37.30
N TYR A 41 -31.28 -1.93 38.33
CA TYR A 41 -31.09 -3.38 38.18
C TYR A 41 -32.06 -3.98 37.17
N ARG A 42 -33.32 -3.55 37.16
CA ARG A 42 -34.31 -3.95 36.15
C ARG A 42 -33.87 -3.57 34.72
N ASN A 43 -33.48 -2.32 34.53
CA ASN A 43 -33.08 -1.82 33.20
C ASN A 43 -31.82 -2.56 32.71
N GLU A 44 -30.81 -2.72 33.56
CA GLU A 44 -29.59 -3.47 33.25
C GLU A 44 -29.89 -4.92 32.88
N THR A 45 -30.80 -5.56 33.63
CA THR A 45 -31.22 -6.95 33.40
C THR A 45 -31.97 -7.10 32.06
N ILE A 46 -32.87 -6.18 31.73
CA ILE A 46 -33.58 -6.20 30.43
C ILE A 46 -32.58 -5.99 29.28
N MET A 47 -31.63 -5.08 29.42
CA MET A 47 -30.60 -4.84 28.41
C MET A 47 -29.63 -6.03 28.29
N MET A 48 -29.33 -6.73 29.38
CA MET A 48 -28.55 -7.97 29.35
C MET A 48 -29.31 -9.11 28.63
N LEU A 49 -30.62 -9.23 28.80
CA LEU A 49 -31.39 -10.19 27.98
C LEU A 49 -31.33 -9.83 26.50
N ALA A 50 -31.37 -8.54 26.19
CA ALA A 50 -31.34 -8.08 24.82
C ALA A 50 -30.05 -8.48 24.09
N THR A 51 -28.94 -8.79 24.78
CA THR A 51 -27.69 -9.22 24.14
C THR A 51 -27.69 -10.69 23.69
N LYS A 52 -28.63 -11.50 24.18
CA LYS A 52 -28.76 -12.92 23.87
C LYS A 52 -29.81 -13.13 22.78
N LYS A 53 -29.42 -13.77 21.68
CA LYS A 53 -30.26 -13.92 20.48
C LYS A 53 -31.58 -14.62 20.79
N GLU A 54 -31.52 -15.69 21.56
CA GLU A 54 -32.65 -16.50 22.03
C GLU A 54 -33.63 -15.74 22.94
N HIS A 55 -33.20 -14.63 23.57
CA HIS A 55 -34.02 -13.84 24.48
C HIS A 55 -34.39 -12.47 23.94
N PHE A 56 -33.98 -12.15 22.72
CA PHE A 56 -34.13 -10.82 22.13
C PHE A 56 -35.58 -10.34 22.12
N GLN A 57 -36.53 -11.17 21.65
CA GLN A 57 -37.95 -10.79 21.61
C GLN A 57 -38.56 -10.60 23.00
N VAL A 58 -38.19 -11.46 23.94
CA VAL A 58 -38.66 -11.39 25.33
C VAL A 58 -38.14 -10.11 25.99
N SER A 59 -36.88 -9.74 25.73
CA SER A 59 -36.30 -8.48 26.22
C SER A 59 -37.08 -7.25 25.76
N ARG A 60 -37.53 -7.22 24.48
CA ARG A 60 -38.34 -6.13 23.93
C ARG A 60 -39.72 -6.05 24.56
N GLN A 61 -40.38 -7.19 24.77
CA GLN A 61 -41.66 -7.22 25.48
C GLN A 61 -41.54 -6.66 26.90
N PHE A 62 -40.45 -7.00 27.61
CA PHE A 62 -40.18 -6.42 28.93
C PHE A 62 -39.82 -4.94 28.85
N ALA A 63 -39.03 -4.52 27.88
CA ALA A 63 -38.72 -3.10 27.68
C ALA A 63 -40.01 -2.27 27.52
N SER A 64 -40.88 -2.69 26.61
CA SER A 64 -42.20 -2.10 26.37
C SER A 64 -43.03 -2.00 27.67
N LYS A 65 -43.10 -3.11 28.41
CA LYS A 65 -43.89 -3.21 29.64
C LYS A 65 -43.38 -2.34 30.78
N TYR A 66 -42.07 -2.17 30.89
CA TYR A 66 -41.42 -1.42 31.97
C TYR A 66 -41.01 0.00 31.56
N GLY A 67 -41.46 0.48 30.39
CA GLY A 67 -41.25 1.86 29.94
C GLY A 67 -39.84 2.16 29.43
N ILE A 68 -39.10 1.14 28.99
CA ILE A 68 -37.83 1.27 28.29
C ILE A 68 -38.11 1.30 26.79
N ASP A 69 -37.42 2.15 26.02
CA ASP A 69 -37.55 2.16 24.57
C ASP A 69 -37.11 0.81 24.00
N GLU A 70 -38.01 0.09 23.32
CA GLU A 70 -37.72 -1.21 22.70
C GLU A 70 -36.55 -1.12 21.71
N TYR A 71 -36.37 0.04 21.09
CA TYR A 71 -35.26 0.30 20.18
C TYR A 71 -33.91 0.27 20.88
N ALA A 72 -33.86 0.59 22.17
CA ALA A 72 -32.63 0.48 22.97
C ALA A 72 -32.17 -0.99 23.08
N CYS A 73 -33.10 -1.96 23.11
CA CYS A 73 -32.77 -3.38 23.05
C CYS A 73 -32.15 -3.78 21.71
N VAL A 74 -32.65 -3.22 20.59
CA VAL A 74 -32.09 -3.44 19.23
C VAL A 74 -30.62 -2.97 19.20
N LEU A 75 -30.35 -1.75 19.66
CA LEU A 75 -29.01 -1.19 19.69
C LEU A 75 -28.08 -1.96 20.65
N ALA A 76 -28.58 -2.39 21.81
CA ALA A 76 -27.82 -3.19 22.77
C ALA A 76 -27.39 -4.55 22.18
N TYR A 77 -28.30 -5.23 21.47
CA TYR A 77 -27.97 -6.48 20.76
C TYR A 77 -26.90 -6.26 19.69
N ILE A 78 -27.06 -5.25 18.83
CA ILE A 78 -26.09 -4.92 17.77
C ILE A 78 -24.72 -4.61 18.37
N LYS A 79 -24.67 -3.80 19.43
CA LYS A 79 -23.42 -3.48 20.16
C LYS A 79 -22.73 -4.74 20.64
N HIS A 80 -23.48 -5.64 21.30
CA HIS A 80 -22.93 -6.88 21.82
C HIS A 80 -22.37 -7.79 20.73
N VAL A 81 -23.14 -8.02 19.65
CA VAL A 81 -22.71 -8.87 18.52
C VAL A 81 -21.44 -8.34 17.84
N LEU A 82 -21.33 -7.02 17.72
CA LEU A 82 -20.17 -6.36 17.10
C LEU A 82 -18.97 -6.30 18.04
N LEU A 83 -19.13 -6.03 19.33
CA LEU A 83 -18.00 -5.79 20.24
C LEU A 83 -17.60 -6.98 21.11
N SER A 84 -18.43 -8.02 21.18
CA SER A 84 -18.20 -9.21 22.02
C SER A 84 -18.32 -10.49 21.18
N PRO A 85 -17.42 -10.71 20.19
CA PRO A 85 -17.39 -11.96 19.45
C PRO A 85 -17.16 -13.14 20.39
N PRO A 86 -17.82 -14.30 20.17
CA PRO A 86 -17.56 -15.50 20.96
C PRO A 86 -16.14 -16.01 20.69
N GLU A 87 -15.30 -16.01 21.74
CA GLU A 87 -13.88 -16.39 21.68
C GLU A 87 -13.65 -17.86 21.24
N SER A 88 -14.64 -18.74 21.41
CA SER A 88 -14.53 -20.19 21.19
C SER A 88 -15.11 -20.69 19.86
N SER A 89 -15.34 -19.78 18.91
CA SER A 89 -16.01 -20.12 17.66
C SER A 89 -15.03 -20.73 16.63
N ARG A 90 -15.34 -21.94 16.12
CA ARG A 90 -14.67 -22.50 14.93
C ARG A 90 -15.00 -21.74 13.65
N LEU A 91 -16.00 -20.86 13.69
CA LEU A 91 -16.54 -20.12 12.55
C LEU A 91 -15.77 -18.82 12.34
N GLY A 92 -15.59 -18.44 11.07
CA GLY A 92 -15.00 -17.16 10.72
C GLY A 92 -15.89 -15.99 11.16
N ARG A 93 -15.30 -14.82 11.40
CA ARG A 93 -16.02 -13.63 11.86
C ARG A 93 -17.23 -13.26 10.98
N HIS A 94 -17.13 -13.48 9.67
CA HIS A 94 -18.25 -13.28 8.74
C HIS A 94 -19.44 -14.20 9.04
N GLU A 95 -19.19 -15.48 9.24
CA GLU A 95 -20.22 -16.47 9.57
C GLU A 95 -20.85 -16.20 10.94
N GLN A 96 -20.05 -15.72 11.91
CA GLN A 96 -20.56 -15.33 13.23
C GLN A 96 -21.56 -14.18 13.13
N LEU A 97 -21.24 -13.12 12.40
CA LEU A 97 -22.13 -11.97 12.22
C LEU A 97 -23.36 -12.34 11.40
N ASP A 98 -23.18 -13.12 10.32
CA ASP A 98 -24.29 -13.62 9.52
C ASP A 98 -25.24 -14.47 10.37
N GLN A 99 -24.73 -15.39 11.19
CA GLN A 99 -25.56 -16.18 12.09
C GLN A 99 -26.24 -15.31 13.16
N ALA A 100 -25.56 -14.30 13.69
CA ALA A 100 -26.12 -13.43 14.72
C ALA A 100 -27.28 -12.56 14.20
N PHE A 101 -27.16 -12.03 12.98
CA PHE A 101 -28.20 -11.19 12.36
C PHE A 101 -29.25 -11.98 11.58
N ARG A 102 -28.97 -13.23 11.18
CA ARG A 102 -29.96 -14.11 10.55
C ARG A 102 -30.99 -14.59 11.57
N SER A 103 -32.22 -14.10 11.47
CA SER A 103 -33.34 -14.53 12.30
C SER A 103 -34.54 -14.79 11.41
N ASP A 104 -35.20 -15.93 11.62
CA ASP A 104 -36.35 -16.36 10.81
C ASP A 104 -37.61 -15.51 11.09
N GLN A 105 -37.60 -14.73 12.17
CA GLN A 105 -38.75 -13.96 12.64
C GLN A 105 -38.57 -12.45 12.49
N LEU A 106 -37.32 -11.95 12.44
CA LEU A 106 -37.04 -10.51 12.48
C LEU A 106 -35.63 -10.19 11.98
N ASP A 107 -35.50 -9.32 10.97
CA ASP A 107 -34.22 -8.76 10.56
C ASP A 107 -33.83 -7.57 11.47
N ILE A 108 -32.86 -7.81 12.35
CA ILE A 108 -32.46 -6.87 13.40
C ILE A 108 -31.77 -5.62 12.83
N LEU A 109 -30.97 -5.79 11.77
CA LEU A 109 -30.36 -4.63 11.10
C LEU A 109 -31.43 -3.80 10.42
N GLU A 110 -32.47 -4.45 9.89
CA GLU A 110 -33.53 -3.74 9.21
C GLU A 110 -34.50 -3.02 10.14
N GLU A 111 -34.68 -3.54 11.36
CA GLU A 111 -35.30 -2.79 12.45
C GLU A 111 -34.48 -1.57 12.86
N ALA A 112 -33.15 -1.72 12.98
CA ALA A 112 -32.28 -0.60 13.34
C ALA A 112 -32.40 0.54 12.32
N LEU A 113 -32.46 0.21 11.03
CA LEU A 113 -32.58 1.15 9.92
C LEU A 113 -33.97 1.80 9.79
N GLN A 114 -34.96 1.45 10.62
CA GLN A 114 -36.23 2.20 10.70
C GLN A 114 -36.05 3.58 11.34
N ARG A 115 -35.02 3.76 12.18
CA ARG A 115 -34.66 5.04 12.81
C ARG A 115 -33.24 5.47 12.38
N PRO A 116 -33.02 5.82 11.10
CA PRO A 116 -31.68 5.95 10.53
C PRO A 116 -30.83 7.07 11.14
N LEU A 117 -31.45 8.15 11.65
CA LEU A 117 -30.73 9.20 12.39
C LEU A 117 -30.12 8.65 13.69
N VAL A 118 -30.94 7.98 14.51
CA VAL A 118 -30.51 7.41 15.79
C VAL A 118 -29.50 6.28 15.58
N PHE A 119 -29.74 5.41 14.59
CA PHE A 119 -28.81 4.32 14.29
C PHE A 119 -27.47 4.84 13.78
N GLY A 120 -27.50 5.82 12.89
CA GLY A 120 -26.30 6.47 12.38
C GLY A 120 -25.47 7.07 13.52
N ASP A 121 -26.10 7.83 14.42
CA ASP A 121 -25.42 8.39 15.59
C ASP A 121 -24.91 7.32 16.55
N PHE A 122 -25.59 6.19 16.68
CA PHE A 122 -25.08 5.05 17.45
C PHE A 122 -23.81 4.45 16.81
N LEU A 123 -23.76 4.36 15.49
CA LEU A 123 -22.62 3.75 14.78
C LEU A 123 -21.36 4.61 14.80
N ILE A 124 -21.51 5.94 14.64
CA ILE A 124 -20.39 6.88 14.49
C ILE A 124 -20.44 8.07 15.44
N GLY A 125 -21.58 8.45 16.01
CA GLY A 125 -21.69 9.56 16.96
C GLY A 125 -21.20 9.23 18.38
N LYS A 126 -21.23 10.24 19.26
CA LYS A 126 -20.96 10.05 20.69
C LYS A 126 -22.25 9.62 21.39
N GLY A 127 -22.19 8.54 22.17
CA GLY A 127 -23.34 8.06 22.95
C GLY A 127 -23.78 9.06 24.04
N ALA A 128 -25.00 8.87 24.56
CA ALA A 128 -25.61 9.74 25.56
C ALA A 128 -24.80 9.91 26.87
N ALA A 129 -23.87 8.98 27.16
CA ALA A 129 -22.99 8.99 28.33
C ALA A 129 -21.51 9.28 28.02
N GLY A 130 -21.19 9.79 26.82
CA GLY A 130 -19.80 9.97 26.39
C GLY A 130 -19.09 8.68 25.99
N GLU A 131 -19.81 7.56 25.90
CA GLU A 131 -19.31 6.33 25.29
C GLU A 131 -18.90 6.59 23.83
N GLY A 132 -17.77 6.01 23.42
CA GLY A 132 -17.28 6.05 22.05
C GLY A 132 -18.25 5.37 21.08
N SER A 133 -18.13 5.70 19.80
CA SER A 133 -18.98 5.10 18.77
C SER A 133 -18.69 3.59 18.61
N ILE A 134 -19.61 2.86 17.98
CA ILE A 134 -19.34 1.46 17.60
C ILE A 134 -18.11 1.38 16.69
N TYR A 135 -18.00 2.31 15.74
CA TYR A 135 -16.82 2.38 14.87
C TYR A 135 -15.54 2.50 15.68
N GLU A 136 -15.47 3.41 16.65
CA GLU A 136 -14.28 3.62 17.49
C GLU A 136 -13.95 2.40 18.36
N SER A 137 -14.97 1.74 18.88
CA SER A 137 -14.83 0.60 19.80
C SER A 137 -14.40 -0.71 19.12
N LEU A 138 -14.60 -0.85 17.80
CA LEU A 138 -14.18 -2.04 17.06
C LEU A 138 -12.65 -2.17 16.99
N ASP A 139 -12.14 -3.38 17.04
CA ASP A 139 -10.74 -3.65 16.71
C ASP A 139 -10.47 -3.31 15.24
N GLY A 140 -9.32 -2.68 14.95
CA GLY A 140 -8.89 -2.36 13.59
C GLY A 140 -8.73 -3.59 12.67
N THR A 141 -8.46 -4.74 13.27
CA THR A 141 -8.32 -6.05 12.58
C THR A 141 -9.67 -6.75 12.33
N ASP A 142 -10.77 -6.33 12.97
CA ASP A 142 -12.14 -6.79 12.68
C ASP A 142 -12.67 -6.13 11.39
N HIS A 143 -12.03 -6.47 10.28
CA HIS A 143 -12.35 -5.95 8.95
C HIS A 143 -13.80 -6.24 8.53
N VAL A 144 -14.41 -7.33 9.02
CA VAL A 144 -15.82 -7.66 8.74
C VAL A 144 -16.74 -6.69 9.49
N GLY A 145 -16.52 -6.50 10.80
CA GLY A 145 -17.27 -5.56 11.62
C GLY A 145 -17.15 -4.12 11.11
N ILE A 146 -15.93 -3.68 10.78
CA ILE A 146 -15.67 -2.35 10.21
C ILE A 146 -16.45 -2.15 8.91
N LEU A 147 -16.40 -3.10 7.97
CA LEU A 147 -17.12 -2.98 6.70
C LEU A 147 -18.64 -2.98 6.89
N LEU A 148 -19.16 -3.75 7.85
CA LEU A 148 -20.58 -3.74 8.18
C LEU A 148 -21.00 -2.37 8.73
N VAL A 149 -20.25 -1.80 9.68
CA VAL A 149 -20.51 -0.46 10.22
C VAL A 149 -20.50 0.60 9.11
N LEU A 150 -19.47 0.62 8.27
CA LEU A 150 -19.38 1.56 7.15
C LEU A 150 -20.57 1.40 6.18
N ARG A 151 -20.97 0.17 5.90
CA ARG A 151 -22.16 -0.11 5.06
C ARG A 151 -23.43 0.43 5.69
N MET A 152 -23.62 0.21 6.99
CA MET A 152 -24.82 0.67 7.71
C MET A 152 -24.87 2.20 7.82
N VAL A 153 -23.74 2.87 8.00
CA VAL A 153 -23.63 4.34 7.92
C VAL A 153 -24.12 4.86 6.56
N LEU A 154 -23.68 4.24 5.46
CA LEU A 154 -24.11 4.64 4.11
C LEU A 154 -25.59 4.36 3.85
N GLU A 155 -26.13 3.26 4.39
CA GLU A 155 -27.55 2.94 4.28
C GLU A 155 -28.42 3.89 5.12
N CYS A 156 -27.98 4.27 6.33
CA CYS A 156 -28.63 5.31 7.13
C CYS A 156 -28.69 6.63 6.34
N GLN A 157 -27.56 7.06 5.78
CA GLN A 157 -27.50 8.28 4.97
C GLN A 157 -28.48 8.24 3.80
N LYS A 158 -28.54 7.12 3.09
CA LYS A 158 -29.47 6.92 1.97
C LYS A 158 -30.94 7.02 2.40
N ARG A 159 -31.31 6.41 3.53
CA ARG A 159 -32.69 6.44 4.04
C ARG A 159 -33.10 7.79 4.59
N VAL A 160 -32.19 8.50 5.25
CA VAL A 160 -32.43 9.88 5.70
C VAL A 160 -32.79 10.75 4.51
N PHE A 161 -32.02 10.69 3.41
CA PHE A 161 -32.34 11.45 2.19
C PHE A 161 -33.69 11.09 1.56
N GLN A 162 -34.12 9.83 1.65
CA GLN A 162 -35.42 9.37 1.17
C GLN A 162 -36.58 9.85 2.06
N GLN A 163 -36.33 10.06 3.36
CA GLN A 163 -37.32 10.53 4.33
C GLN A 163 -37.43 12.08 4.37
N THR A 164 -36.34 12.80 4.11
CA THR A 164 -36.29 14.28 4.19
C THR A 164 -37.04 15.02 3.08
N THR A 165 -37.71 14.35 2.15
CA THR A 165 -38.66 15.03 1.24
C THR A 165 -39.89 15.61 1.97
N GLU A 166 -40.12 15.30 3.25
CA GLU A 166 -41.33 15.77 3.99
C GLU A 166 -41.11 16.32 5.42
N SER A 167 -39.89 16.56 5.92
CA SER A 167 -39.74 17.14 7.27
C SER A 167 -38.45 17.92 7.48
N GLU A 168 -38.57 19.24 7.59
CA GLU A 168 -37.56 20.12 8.17
C GLU A 168 -37.76 20.17 9.69
N SER A 169 -36.95 19.42 10.44
CA SER A 169 -36.58 19.88 11.77
C SER A 169 -35.10 19.56 12.02
N PRO A 170 -34.28 20.54 12.45
CA PRO A 170 -32.92 20.28 12.85
C PRO A 170 -32.96 19.57 14.20
N HIS A 171 -32.64 18.28 14.22
CA HIS A 171 -32.19 17.66 15.45
C HIS A 171 -30.77 18.19 15.72
N ASP A 172 -30.67 19.27 16.50
CA ASP A 172 -29.45 20.07 16.81
C ASP A 172 -28.22 19.29 17.35
N LYS A 173 -28.29 17.95 17.44
CA LYS A 173 -27.23 17.08 17.97
C LYS A 173 -26.88 15.87 17.10
N SER A 174 -27.61 15.61 16.01
CA SER A 174 -27.34 14.45 15.15
C SER A 174 -26.23 14.75 14.12
N LEU A 175 -25.42 13.74 13.81
CA LEU A 175 -24.46 13.80 12.69
C LEU A 175 -25.15 13.60 11.33
N PHE A 176 -26.38 13.11 11.30
CA PHE A 176 -27.09 12.78 10.08
C PHE A 176 -28.14 13.86 9.71
N PRO A 177 -28.31 14.18 8.41
CA PRO A 177 -27.55 13.64 7.29
C PRO A 177 -26.09 14.11 7.29
N LEU A 178 -25.18 13.20 6.93
CA LEU A 178 -23.77 13.52 6.78
C LEU A 178 -23.56 14.55 5.66
N SER A 179 -22.54 15.39 5.83
CA SER A 179 -22.10 16.27 4.75
C SER A 179 -21.70 15.45 3.51
N LYS A 180 -21.85 16.03 2.31
CA LYS A 180 -21.42 15.37 1.07
C LYS A 180 -19.92 14.95 1.11
N PRO A 181 -18.98 15.81 1.55
CA PRO A 181 -17.58 15.42 1.68
C PRO A 181 -17.35 14.23 2.62
N SER A 182 -18.08 14.17 3.74
CA SER A 182 -17.99 13.03 4.68
C SER A 182 -18.58 11.76 4.07
N THR A 183 -19.70 11.87 3.35
CA THR A 183 -20.32 10.73 2.64
C THR A 183 -19.38 10.17 1.56
N ASP A 184 -18.76 11.04 0.76
CA ASP A 184 -17.79 10.67 -0.28
C ASP A 184 -16.57 9.97 0.33
N ARG A 185 -16.07 10.49 1.47
CA ARG A 185 -14.95 9.89 2.21
C ARG A 185 -15.28 8.49 2.74
N THR A 186 -16.42 8.32 3.41
CA THR A 186 -16.88 7.02 3.93
C THR A 186 -17.09 6.02 2.80
N THR A 187 -17.68 6.46 1.68
CA THR A 187 -17.88 5.63 0.49
C THR A 187 -16.55 5.15 -0.09
N LEU A 188 -15.57 6.06 -0.24
CA LEU A 188 -14.25 5.71 -0.75
C LEU A 188 -13.54 4.70 0.17
N LEU A 189 -13.60 4.90 1.49
CA LEU A 189 -13.04 3.99 2.47
C LEU A 189 -13.71 2.61 2.37
N PHE A 190 -15.03 2.54 2.40
CA PHE A 190 -15.77 1.29 2.26
C PHE A 190 -15.37 0.52 0.99
N MET A 191 -15.34 1.18 -0.16
CA MET A 191 -14.97 0.56 -1.43
C MET A 191 -13.52 0.05 -1.45
N CYS A 192 -12.59 0.81 -0.84
CA CYS A 192 -11.18 0.45 -0.81
C CYS A 192 -10.90 -0.70 0.17
N LEU A 193 -11.41 -0.58 1.39
CA LEU A 193 -11.25 -1.59 2.44
C LEU A 193 -11.93 -2.91 2.04
N LYS A 194 -13.11 -2.86 1.39
CA LYS A 194 -13.76 -4.07 0.88
C LYS A 194 -12.84 -4.82 -0.10
N LYS A 195 -12.19 -4.10 -1.02
CA LYS A 195 -11.23 -4.72 -1.96
C LYS A 195 -9.99 -5.27 -1.27
N LEU A 196 -9.52 -4.62 -0.20
CA LEU A 196 -8.39 -5.12 0.59
C LEU A 196 -8.77 -6.37 1.37
N LYS A 197 -10.01 -6.47 1.87
CA LYS A 197 -10.54 -7.71 2.45
C LYS A 197 -10.53 -8.83 1.43
N ASP A 198 -11.09 -8.60 0.23
CA ASP A 198 -11.13 -9.62 -0.81
C ASP A 198 -9.72 -10.11 -1.20
N ILE A 199 -8.73 -9.20 -1.15
CA ILE A 199 -7.30 -9.55 -1.33
C ILE A 199 -6.80 -10.38 -0.15
N GLY A 200 -7.03 -9.94 1.09
CA GLY A 200 -6.61 -10.63 2.30
C GLY A 200 -7.16 -12.05 2.39
N ASP A 201 -8.45 -12.22 2.11
CA ASP A 201 -9.13 -13.53 2.10
C ASP A 201 -8.52 -14.50 1.07
N SER A 202 -7.89 -13.97 0.00
CA SER A 202 -7.23 -14.77 -1.03
C SER A 202 -5.79 -15.19 -0.67
N LEU A 203 -5.21 -14.56 0.35
CA LEU A 203 -3.87 -14.88 0.85
C LEU A 203 -3.96 -16.05 1.86
N THR A 204 -2.89 -16.84 1.96
CA THR A 204 -2.82 -18.00 2.85
C THR A 204 -2.93 -17.62 4.33
N LYS A 205 -3.35 -18.57 5.18
CA LYS A 205 -3.73 -18.35 6.59
C LYS A 205 -2.65 -17.80 7.53
N ASP A 206 -1.38 -17.75 7.12
CA ASP A 206 -0.25 -17.35 7.98
C ASP A 206 0.12 -15.86 7.86
N VAL A 207 -0.73 -15.03 7.26
CA VAL A 207 -0.48 -13.58 7.12
C VAL A 207 -1.03 -12.83 8.33
N GLU A 208 -0.20 -11.96 8.93
CA GLU A 208 -0.63 -11.05 10.00
C GLU A 208 -1.86 -10.25 9.58
N ALA A 209 -2.84 -10.14 10.48
CA ALA A 209 -4.08 -9.44 10.20
C ALA A 209 -3.82 -7.93 9.98
N ALA A 210 -4.15 -7.44 8.79
CA ALA A 210 -3.99 -6.04 8.46
C ALA A 210 -5.05 -5.18 9.20
N ASP A 211 -4.61 -4.09 9.83
CA ASP A 211 -5.50 -3.16 10.52
C ASP A 211 -6.14 -2.18 9.52
N PHE A 212 -7.45 -2.29 9.33
CA PHE A 212 -8.21 -1.53 8.36
C PHE A 212 -8.44 -0.07 8.77
N LYS A 213 -8.45 0.23 10.09
CA LYS A 213 -8.54 1.61 10.58
C LYS A 213 -7.24 2.35 10.33
N LEU A 214 -6.10 1.70 10.57
CA LEU A 214 -4.78 2.27 10.28
C LEU A 214 -4.56 2.43 8.78
N ILE A 215 -4.95 1.44 7.95
CA ILE A 215 -4.95 1.60 6.48
C ILE A 215 -5.85 2.75 6.04
N GLY A 216 -6.98 2.98 6.71
CA GLY A 216 -7.86 4.11 6.44
C GLY A 216 -7.32 5.46 6.93
N ALA A 217 -6.33 5.46 7.82
CA ALA A 217 -5.97 6.58 8.71
C ALA A 217 -7.20 7.21 9.38
N ALA A 218 -8.10 6.35 9.84
CA ALA A 218 -9.39 6.67 10.44
C ALA A 218 -9.56 5.80 11.70
N THR A 219 -8.90 6.19 12.78
CA THR A 219 -9.03 5.48 14.07
C THR A 219 -10.21 6.01 14.88
N THR A 220 -10.58 7.27 14.64
CA THR A 220 -11.70 7.96 15.29
C THR A 220 -12.80 8.30 14.29
N THR A 221 -14.01 8.57 14.79
CA THR A 221 -15.10 9.11 13.96
C THR A 221 -14.69 10.42 13.31
N ALA A 222 -14.02 11.30 14.05
CA ALA A 222 -13.58 12.59 13.52
C ALA A 222 -12.70 12.41 12.28
N GLU A 223 -11.76 11.47 12.33
CA GLU A 223 -10.90 11.14 11.20
C GLU A 223 -11.63 10.46 10.04
N LEU A 224 -12.59 9.57 10.34
CA LEU A 224 -13.45 8.92 9.35
C LEU A 224 -14.23 9.94 8.52
N LEU A 225 -14.79 10.95 9.20
CA LEU A 225 -15.66 11.97 8.58
C LEU A 225 -14.89 13.16 7.99
N THR A 226 -13.60 13.31 8.33
CA THR A 226 -12.75 14.38 7.80
C THR A 226 -12.35 14.11 6.35
N PRO A 227 -12.65 15.01 5.40
CA PRO A 227 -12.25 14.85 4.01
C PRO A 227 -10.72 14.83 3.86
N LEU A 228 -10.22 14.06 2.90
CA LEU A 228 -8.78 14.00 2.59
C LEU A 228 -8.19 15.38 2.24
N ALA A 229 -8.97 16.25 1.62
CA ALA A 229 -8.54 17.61 1.28
C ALA A 229 -8.34 18.53 2.51
N ALA A 230 -9.03 18.26 3.62
CA ALA A 230 -8.88 19.04 4.85
C ALA A 230 -7.59 18.69 5.63
N SER A 231 -7.02 17.50 5.38
CA SER A 231 -5.73 17.08 5.94
C SER A 231 -4.52 17.88 5.42
N HIS A 232 -4.73 18.77 4.43
CA HIS A 232 -3.70 19.66 3.89
C HIS A 232 -3.34 20.83 4.81
N THR A 233 -4.02 20.99 5.94
CA THR A 233 -3.75 22.06 6.92
C THR A 233 -2.48 21.81 7.74
N ASP A 234 -2.02 20.56 7.85
CA ASP A 234 -0.73 20.20 8.48
C ASP A 234 0.02 19.12 7.67
N PRO A 235 1.10 19.49 6.96
CA PRO A 235 1.95 18.56 6.22
C PRO A 235 2.52 17.41 7.07
N ARG A 236 2.81 17.64 8.36
CA ARG A 236 3.40 16.62 9.24
C ARG A 236 2.39 15.51 9.58
N THR A 237 1.15 15.90 9.86
CA THR A 237 0.06 14.94 10.06
C THR A 237 -0.18 14.10 8.81
N ALA A 238 -0.12 14.70 7.61
CA ALA A 238 -0.29 13.97 6.36
C ALA A 238 0.84 12.94 6.11
N VAL A 239 2.09 13.28 6.41
CA VAL A 239 3.22 12.33 6.33
C VAL A 239 3.02 11.17 7.30
N THR A 240 2.71 11.46 8.56
CA THR A 240 2.51 10.42 9.59
C THR A 240 1.39 9.44 9.20
N LYS A 241 0.26 9.95 8.67
CA LYS A 241 -0.84 9.10 8.20
C LYS A 241 -0.44 8.18 7.04
N ARG A 242 0.41 8.65 6.12
CA ARG A 242 0.94 7.81 5.05
C ARG A 242 1.85 6.72 5.60
N GLN A 243 2.74 7.05 6.53
CA GLN A 243 3.64 6.07 7.17
C GLN A 243 2.86 4.94 7.84
N VAL A 244 1.88 5.31 8.66
CA VAL A 244 1.00 4.35 9.36
C VAL A 244 0.23 3.47 8.37
N ALA A 245 -0.37 4.07 7.33
CA ALA A 245 -1.15 3.32 6.35
C ALA A 245 -0.27 2.40 5.47
N VAL A 246 0.95 2.84 5.15
CA VAL A 246 1.93 2.02 4.42
C VAL A 246 2.33 0.82 5.26
N GLU A 247 2.66 1.01 6.54
CA GLU A 247 3.04 -0.10 7.42
C GLU A 247 1.88 -1.09 7.59
N ALA A 248 0.67 -0.60 7.87
CA ALA A 248 -0.50 -1.45 8.10
C ALA A 248 -0.92 -2.29 6.89
N VAL A 249 -0.54 -1.89 5.66
CA VAL A 249 -0.90 -2.62 4.43
C VAL A 249 0.18 -3.61 3.97
N ARG A 250 1.38 -3.57 4.57
CA ARG A 250 2.52 -4.44 4.17
C ARG A 250 2.19 -5.94 4.19
N PRO A 251 1.42 -6.48 5.15
CA PRO A 251 1.04 -7.90 5.13
C PRO A 251 0.29 -8.31 3.85
N LEU A 252 -0.40 -7.38 3.20
CA LEU A 252 -1.15 -7.63 1.96
C LEU A 252 -0.30 -7.47 0.70
N LEU A 253 0.98 -7.09 0.83
CA LEU A 253 1.86 -6.76 -0.29
C LEU A 253 2.59 -7.99 -0.81
N SER A 254 2.26 -8.43 -2.03
CA SER A 254 2.89 -9.55 -2.72
C SER A 254 3.00 -9.27 -4.22
N GLY A 255 3.76 -10.08 -4.95
CA GLY A 255 3.86 -9.95 -6.41
C GLY A 255 2.50 -10.00 -7.14
N LYS A 256 1.50 -10.70 -6.58
CA LYS A 256 0.14 -10.78 -7.15
C LYS A 256 -0.73 -9.58 -6.79
N THR A 257 -0.53 -8.99 -5.62
CA THR A 257 -1.44 -8.00 -5.02
C THR A 257 -0.93 -6.57 -5.12
N ILE A 258 0.38 -6.38 -5.35
CA ILE A 258 1.08 -5.09 -5.36
C ILE A 258 0.39 -4.02 -6.20
N LYS A 259 -0.07 -4.37 -7.41
CA LYS A 259 -0.76 -3.43 -8.31
C LYS A 259 -2.05 -2.89 -7.71
N PHE A 260 -2.83 -3.76 -7.05
CA PHE A 260 -4.11 -3.38 -6.46
C PHE A 260 -3.93 -2.61 -5.17
N VAL A 261 -3.06 -3.09 -4.28
CA VAL A 261 -2.72 -2.43 -3.00
C VAL A 261 -2.20 -1.01 -3.26
N THR A 262 -1.26 -0.88 -4.19
CA THR A 262 -0.70 0.43 -4.57
C THR A 262 -1.75 1.38 -5.13
N LYS A 263 -2.69 0.88 -5.95
CA LYS A 263 -3.80 1.69 -6.48
C LYS A 263 -4.73 2.17 -5.36
N ILE A 264 -4.94 1.35 -4.33
CA ILE A 264 -5.78 1.70 -3.18
C ILE A 264 -5.11 2.77 -2.33
N LEU A 265 -3.83 2.60 -1.96
CA LEU A 265 -3.10 3.61 -1.19
C LEU A 265 -2.95 4.94 -1.93
N ARG A 266 -2.78 4.89 -3.26
CA ARG A 266 -2.79 6.12 -4.08
C ARG A 266 -4.14 6.85 -3.98
N LYS A 267 -5.25 6.12 -3.95
CA LYS A 267 -6.59 6.71 -3.80
C LYS A 267 -6.85 7.26 -2.40
N LEU A 268 -6.43 6.54 -1.36
CA LEU A 268 -6.68 6.90 0.02
C LEU A 268 -5.74 8.01 0.51
N HIS A 269 -4.44 7.89 0.21
CA HIS A 269 -3.39 8.69 0.86
C HIS A 269 -2.45 9.40 -0.11
N ARG A 270 -2.68 9.25 -1.41
CA ARG A 270 -1.80 9.75 -2.49
C ARG A 270 -0.37 9.23 -2.39
N VAL A 271 -0.21 8.01 -1.87
CA VAL A 271 1.07 7.31 -1.85
C VAL A 271 1.54 7.06 -3.29
N THR A 272 2.82 7.36 -3.54
CA THR A 272 3.47 7.21 -4.86
C THR A 272 3.59 5.73 -5.21
N PRO A 273 3.12 5.28 -6.39
CA PRO A 273 3.20 3.88 -6.77
C PRO A 273 4.61 3.32 -6.80
N SER A 274 5.54 4.10 -7.35
CA SER A 274 6.94 3.70 -7.44
C SER A 274 7.59 3.50 -6.06
N ALA A 275 7.22 4.30 -5.05
CA ALA A 275 7.73 4.14 -3.69
C ALA A 275 7.23 2.84 -3.05
N MET A 276 5.95 2.49 -3.24
CA MET A 276 5.42 1.20 -2.78
C MET A 276 6.08 0.01 -3.46
N VAL A 277 6.41 0.13 -4.74
CA VAL A 277 7.14 -0.91 -5.47
C VAL A 277 8.56 -1.07 -4.92
N MET A 278 9.25 0.02 -4.59
CA MET A 278 10.55 -0.02 -3.92
C MET A 278 10.47 -0.70 -2.55
N ILE A 279 9.45 -0.38 -1.74
CA ILE A 279 9.23 -1.01 -0.43
C ILE A 279 8.97 -2.52 -0.59
N TYR A 280 8.15 -2.91 -1.57
CA TYR A 280 7.94 -4.33 -1.91
C TYR A 280 9.24 -5.03 -2.30
N MET A 281 10.03 -4.44 -3.21
CA MET A 281 11.32 -5.01 -3.61
C MET A 281 12.26 -5.15 -2.42
N LYS A 282 12.29 -4.16 -1.53
CA LYS A 282 13.07 -4.23 -0.29
C LYS A 282 12.63 -5.39 0.59
N ASP A 283 11.33 -5.62 0.77
CA ASP A 283 10.84 -6.73 1.58
C ASP A 283 11.12 -8.09 0.93
N LEU A 284 10.94 -8.18 -0.40
CA LEU A 284 11.30 -9.35 -1.20
C LEU A 284 12.78 -9.70 -1.04
N LEU A 285 13.68 -8.73 -1.24
CA LEU A 285 15.12 -8.91 -1.14
C LEU A 285 15.57 -9.21 0.30
N THR A 286 14.92 -8.61 1.30
CA THR A 286 15.18 -8.93 2.71
C THR A 286 14.79 -10.37 3.04
N GLY A 287 13.69 -10.86 2.47
CA GLY A 287 13.26 -12.26 2.58
C GLY A 287 14.27 -13.22 1.96
N ILE A 288 14.65 -12.99 0.70
CA ILE A 288 15.66 -13.79 -0.02
C ILE A 288 16.97 -13.82 0.76
N TRP A 289 17.42 -12.68 1.28
CA TRP A 289 18.65 -12.61 2.08
C TRP A 289 18.55 -13.41 3.39
N ARG A 290 17.40 -13.35 4.07
CA ARG A 290 17.17 -14.10 5.31
C ARG A 290 17.19 -15.61 5.06
N GLU A 291 16.60 -16.06 3.97
CA GLU A 291 16.47 -17.49 3.63
C GLU A 291 17.77 -18.08 3.07
N HIS A 292 18.49 -17.32 2.25
CA HIS A 292 19.62 -17.84 1.47
C HIS A 292 20.96 -17.14 1.71
N GLY A 293 21.02 -16.01 2.43
CA GLY A 293 22.24 -15.22 2.59
C GLY A 293 23.38 -15.98 3.28
N VAL A 294 23.06 -16.75 4.33
CA VAL A 294 24.07 -17.51 5.11
C VAL A 294 24.67 -18.66 4.29
N THR A 295 23.90 -19.30 3.42
CA THR A 295 24.34 -20.43 2.61
C THR A 295 24.95 -19.97 1.28
N GLY A 296 24.32 -19.01 0.62
CA GLY A 296 24.77 -18.43 -0.64
C GLY A 296 26.08 -17.66 -0.52
N SER A 297 26.39 -17.08 0.64
CA SER A 297 27.66 -16.36 0.86
C SER A 297 28.89 -17.26 1.05
N LYS A 298 28.76 -18.60 1.06
CA LYS A 298 29.87 -19.52 1.42
C LYS A 298 30.83 -19.83 0.28
N THR A 299 30.37 -19.80 -0.97
CA THR A 299 31.21 -20.08 -2.14
C THR A 299 30.93 -19.05 -3.24
N ALA A 300 31.96 -18.70 -4.01
CA ALA A 300 31.87 -17.65 -5.04
C ALA A 300 30.80 -17.92 -6.12
N ALA A 301 30.57 -19.19 -6.47
CA ALA A 301 29.53 -19.56 -7.44
C ALA A 301 28.12 -19.37 -6.86
N LEU A 302 27.87 -19.90 -5.66
CA LEU A 302 26.57 -19.78 -4.99
C LEU A 302 26.22 -18.33 -4.64
N SER A 303 27.23 -17.49 -4.39
CA SER A 303 27.01 -16.07 -4.10
C SER A 303 26.57 -15.30 -5.35
N ALA A 304 27.18 -15.59 -6.49
CA ALA A 304 26.80 -14.99 -7.76
C ALA A 304 25.38 -15.42 -8.19
N ASP A 305 25.07 -16.71 -8.04
CA ASP A 305 23.73 -17.25 -8.32
C ASP A 305 22.65 -16.62 -7.42
N LEU A 306 22.94 -16.44 -6.13
CA LEU A 306 22.03 -15.78 -5.19
C LEU A 306 21.73 -14.32 -5.60
N ALA A 307 22.75 -13.56 -6.00
CA ALA A 307 22.56 -12.18 -6.41
C ALA A 307 21.86 -12.05 -7.77
N ALA A 308 22.12 -12.96 -8.71
CA ALA A 308 21.38 -13.04 -9.96
C ALA A 308 19.89 -13.36 -9.71
N TYR A 309 19.60 -14.37 -8.89
CA TYR A 309 18.24 -14.72 -8.48
C TYR A 309 17.49 -13.56 -7.81
N ALA A 310 18.17 -12.84 -6.90
CA ALA A 310 17.62 -11.67 -6.23
C ALA A 310 17.23 -10.55 -7.22
N TYR A 311 18.08 -10.26 -8.19
CA TYR A 311 17.78 -9.28 -9.24
C TYR A 311 16.61 -9.73 -10.12
N GLU A 312 16.63 -10.98 -10.59
CA GLU A 312 15.58 -11.55 -11.44
C GLU A 312 14.20 -11.52 -10.77
N ALA A 313 14.15 -11.73 -9.45
CA ALA A 313 12.91 -11.59 -8.68
C ALA A 313 12.34 -10.15 -8.71
N CYS A 314 13.17 -9.13 -8.90
CA CYS A 314 12.78 -7.73 -8.99
C CYS A 314 12.40 -7.28 -10.41
N VAL A 315 12.93 -7.94 -11.46
CA VAL A 315 12.74 -7.57 -12.88
C VAL A 315 11.28 -7.26 -13.26
N PRO A 316 10.27 -8.06 -12.86
CA PRO A 316 8.87 -7.78 -13.22
C PRO A 316 8.36 -6.41 -12.76
N CYS A 317 9.00 -5.81 -11.77
CA CYS A 317 8.56 -4.58 -11.13
C CYS A 317 9.40 -3.34 -11.55
N LEU A 318 10.59 -3.52 -12.14
CA LEU A 318 11.52 -2.41 -12.48
C LEU A 318 10.94 -1.40 -13.49
N SER A 319 10.12 -1.90 -14.43
CA SER A 319 9.47 -1.07 -15.44
C SER A 319 8.45 -0.07 -14.85
N VAL A 320 7.93 -0.35 -13.66
CA VAL A 320 6.92 0.47 -12.97
C VAL A 320 7.56 1.61 -12.16
N LEU A 321 8.87 1.52 -11.88
CA LEU A 321 9.58 2.54 -11.12
C LEU A 321 9.65 3.88 -11.88
N SER A 322 9.68 5.01 -11.17
CA SER A 322 10.11 6.29 -11.76
C SER A 322 11.58 6.20 -12.16
N ASN A 323 12.07 7.15 -12.96
CA ASN A 323 13.48 7.14 -13.36
C ASN A 323 14.40 7.30 -12.15
N GLU A 324 14.05 8.21 -11.22
CA GLU A 324 14.75 8.42 -9.96
C GLU A 324 14.75 7.14 -9.10
N HIS A 325 13.61 6.47 -8.91
CA HIS A 325 13.58 5.24 -8.12
C HIS A 325 14.26 4.06 -8.79
N LEU A 326 14.25 3.98 -10.12
CA LEU A 326 15.00 2.97 -10.85
C LEU A 326 16.52 3.20 -10.70
N MET A 327 16.98 4.45 -10.80
CA MET A 327 18.37 4.81 -10.55
C MET A 327 18.77 4.53 -9.09
N LEU A 328 17.90 4.88 -8.14
CA LEU A 328 18.13 4.60 -6.72
C LEU A 328 18.19 3.09 -6.44
N PHE A 329 17.27 2.30 -7.00
CA PHE A 329 17.33 0.83 -6.91
C PHE A 329 18.65 0.31 -7.46
N HIS A 330 19.03 0.74 -8.66
CA HIS A 330 20.26 0.32 -9.32
C HIS A 330 21.49 0.61 -8.47
N TYR A 331 21.63 1.86 -8.00
CA TYR A 331 22.71 2.28 -7.12
C TYR A 331 22.72 1.49 -5.81
N LEU A 332 21.57 1.35 -5.13
CA LEU A 332 21.50 0.62 -3.86
C LEU A 332 21.84 -0.85 -4.05
N PHE A 333 21.37 -1.48 -5.12
CA PHE A 333 21.59 -2.89 -5.40
C PHE A 333 23.05 -3.21 -5.73
N LEU A 334 23.71 -2.37 -6.55
CA LEU A 334 25.10 -2.62 -6.98
C LEU A 334 26.16 -2.06 -6.02
N ASP A 335 25.94 -0.84 -5.53
CA ASP A 335 26.96 -0.01 -4.87
C ASP A 335 26.53 0.49 -3.48
N GLY A 336 25.33 0.16 -3.00
CA GLY A 336 24.79 0.72 -1.76
C GLY A 336 25.61 0.44 -0.50
N SER A 337 26.44 -0.60 -0.50
CA SER A 337 27.36 -0.95 0.60
C SER A 337 28.75 -0.30 0.47
N SER A 338 29.04 0.38 -0.64
CA SER A 338 30.37 0.95 -0.94
C SER A 338 30.67 2.29 -0.24
N GLY A 339 29.66 2.90 0.39
CA GLY A 339 29.78 4.23 1.03
C GLY A 339 29.96 5.40 0.06
N LYS A 340 29.90 5.16 -1.26
CA LYS A 340 29.88 6.22 -2.29
C LYS A 340 28.65 7.11 -2.10
N SER A 341 28.71 8.36 -2.53
CA SER A 341 27.53 9.21 -2.59
C SER A 341 26.52 8.67 -3.63
N PRO A 342 25.21 8.82 -3.40
CA PRO A 342 24.20 8.48 -4.40
C PRO A 342 24.33 9.38 -5.64
N PRO A 343 23.88 8.91 -6.83
CA PRO A 343 23.90 9.73 -8.05
C PRO A 343 23.16 11.06 -7.88
N GLU A 344 23.60 12.12 -8.57
CA GLU A 344 23.06 13.48 -8.42
C GLU A 344 21.54 13.52 -8.65
N LEU A 345 21.06 12.74 -9.62
CA LEU A 345 19.62 12.61 -9.92
C LEU A 345 18.79 12.20 -8.71
N VAL A 346 19.34 11.41 -7.78
CA VAL A 346 18.61 10.89 -6.60
C VAL A 346 19.10 11.49 -5.28
N ALA A 347 20.17 12.27 -5.31
CA ALA A 347 20.78 12.88 -4.12
C ALA A 347 19.83 13.86 -3.39
N HIS A 348 18.85 14.41 -4.10
CA HIS A 348 17.85 15.31 -3.54
C HIS A 348 16.69 14.58 -2.82
N LEU A 349 16.58 13.25 -2.98
CA LEU A 349 15.50 12.47 -2.37
C LEU A 349 15.71 12.33 -0.87
N ASN A 350 14.74 12.77 -0.07
CA ASN A 350 14.68 12.43 1.33
C ASN A 350 14.09 11.02 1.50
N ILE A 351 14.95 10.02 1.67
CA ILE A 351 14.57 8.59 1.77
C ILE A 351 13.50 8.39 2.87
N GLY A 352 13.62 9.07 4.01
CA GLY A 352 12.68 8.93 5.12
C GLY A 352 11.27 9.44 4.77
N GLU A 353 11.16 10.46 3.93
CA GLU A 353 9.87 11.00 3.49
C GLU A 353 9.33 10.25 2.27
N GLU A 354 10.16 10.00 1.26
CA GLU A 354 9.77 9.36 -0.01
C GLU A 354 9.29 7.92 0.20
N PHE A 355 9.94 7.19 1.12
CA PHE A 355 9.60 5.80 1.45
C PHE A 355 8.88 5.66 2.78
N TYR A 356 8.26 6.75 3.27
CA TYR A 356 7.35 6.71 4.41
C TYR A 356 7.98 6.05 5.66
N GLY A 357 9.20 6.43 6.00
CA GLY A 357 9.94 5.93 7.16
C GLY A 357 10.56 4.55 6.99
N GLN A 358 10.35 3.90 5.83
CA GLN A 358 10.92 2.58 5.55
C GLN A 358 12.40 2.67 5.21
N SER A 359 13.20 1.81 5.83
CA SER A 359 14.61 1.62 5.45
C SER A 359 14.72 0.82 4.15
N LEU A 360 15.64 1.25 3.27
CA LEU A 360 16.00 0.56 2.03
C LEU A 360 17.27 -0.31 2.16
N SER A 361 17.80 -0.51 3.36
CA SER A 361 19.05 -1.25 3.58
C SER A 361 19.02 -2.69 3.03
N GLY A 362 17.84 -3.32 2.99
CA GLY A 362 17.68 -4.66 2.41
C GLY A 362 18.05 -4.77 0.93
N LEU A 363 18.09 -3.65 0.20
CA LEU A 363 18.50 -3.61 -1.21
C LEU A 363 20.01 -3.75 -1.39
N GLN A 364 20.82 -3.51 -0.35
CA GLN A 364 22.28 -3.30 -0.48
C GLN A 364 23.11 -4.58 -0.35
N ASN A 365 22.48 -5.72 -0.08
CA ASN A 365 23.19 -6.93 0.33
C ASN A 365 23.82 -7.72 -0.83
N PHE A 366 23.39 -7.48 -2.08
CA PHE A 366 23.66 -8.39 -3.19
C PHE A 366 24.77 -7.92 -4.14
N GLY A 367 24.98 -6.61 -4.30
CA GLY A 367 25.89 -6.07 -5.31
C GLY A 367 27.32 -6.59 -5.23
N ALA A 368 27.84 -6.77 -4.01
CA ALA A 368 29.20 -7.28 -3.78
C ALA A 368 29.37 -8.77 -4.15
N LEU A 369 28.27 -9.51 -4.32
CA LEU A 369 28.29 -10.93 -4.68
C LEU A 369 28.27 -11.17 -6.19
N LEU A 370 28.00 -10.13 -6.99
CA LEU A 370 27.91 -10.23 -8.44
C LEU A 370 29.30 -10.27 -9.08
N SER A 371 29.43 -11.06 -10.15
CA SER A 371 30.60 -11.00 -11.02
C SER A 371 30.64 -9.67 -11.79
N ALA A 372 31.84 -9.24 -12.22
CA ALA A 372 32.00 -8.05 -13.06
C ALA A 372 31.13 -8.09 -14.32
N GLN A 373 31.04 -9.26 -14.97
CA GLN A 373 30.18 -9.45 -16.14
C GLN A 373 28.71 -9.19 -15.81
N LYS A 374 28.18 -9.78 -14.73
CA LYS A 374 26.78 -9.61 -14.37
C LYS A 374 26.49 -8.17 -13.97
N ARG A 375 27.41 -7.49 -13.26
CA ARG A 375 27.26 -6.07 -12.92
C ARG A 375 27.07 -5.19 -14.15
N VAL A 376 27.87 -5.39 -15.20
CA VAL A 376 27.72 -4.64 -16.46
C VAL A 376 26.42 -5.01 -17.19
N GLU A 377 26.03 -6.28 -17.19
CA GLU A 377 24.74 -6.72 -17.74
C GLU A 377 23.56 -5.99 -17.05
N LEU A 378 23.57 -5.87 -15.72
CA LEU A 378 22.53 -5.17 -14.98
C LEU A 378 22.50 -3.66 -15.28
N VAL A 379 23.65 -3.05 -15.56
CA VAL A 379 23.72 -1.66 -16.04
C VAL A 379 23.09 -1.53 -17.43
N ALA A 380 23.42 -2.42 -18.36
CA ALA A 380 22.85 -2.44 -19.69
C ALA A 380 21.32 -2.64 -19.67
N ASP A 381 20.82 -3.53 -18.81
CA ASP A 381 19.38 -3.71 -18.57
C ASP A 381 18.71 -2.44 -18.05
N THR A 382 19.33 -1.76 -17.09
CA THR A 382 18.82 -0.52 -16.50
C THR A 382 18.76 0.59 -17.56
N LEU A 383 19.81 0.72 -18.37
CA LEU A 383 19.87 1.63 -19.51
C LEU A 383 18.75 1.35 -20.52
N ARG A 384 18.56 0.07 -20.88
CA ARG A 384 17.50 -0.36 -21.79
C ARG A 384 16.11 0.00 -21.24
N LEU A 385 15.89 -0.14 -19.93
CA LEU A 385 14.64 0.27 -19.30
C LEU A 385 14.41 1.79 -19.41
N PHE A 386 15.42 2.63 -19.19
CA PHE A 386 15.30 4.08 -19.39
C PHE A 386 14.94 4.43 -20.85
N GLN A 387 15.58 3.76 -21.81
CA GLN A 387 15.32 3.95 -23.23
C GLN A 387 13.91 3.51 -23.65
N ILE A 388 13.44 2.37 -23.13
CA ILE A 388 12.07 1.89 -23.36
C ILE A 388 11.06 2.89 -22.79
N LYS A 389 11.29 3.39 -21.57
CA LYS A 389 10.42 4.40 -20.94
C LYS A 389 10.38 5.70 -21.75
N TYR A 390 11.53 6.19 -22.19
CA TYR A 390 11.61 7.39 -23.02
C TYR A 390 10.91 7.20 -24.37
N SER A 391 11.13 6.07 -25.06
CA SER A 391 10.48 5.74 -26.32
C SER A 391 8.96 5.61 -26.17
N SER A 392 8.50 5.00 -25.07
CA SER A 392 7.07 4.91 -24.73
C SER A 392 6.47 6.29 -24.48
N TRP A 393 7.18 7.17 -23.76
CA TRP A 393 6.77 8.56 -23.54
C TRP A 393 6.70 9.37 -24.83
N GLN A 394 7.68 9.21 -25.74
CA GLN A 394 7.67 9.85 -27.05
C GLN A 394 6.48 9.42 -27.93
N THR A 395 6.15 8.12 -27.89
CA THR A 395 5.08 7.53 -28.71
C THR A 395 3.68 7.73 -28.11
N SER A 396 3.55 7.88 -26.80
CA SER A 396 2.27 8.19 -26.11
C SER A 396 2.02 9.69 -25.90
N GLY A 397 3.02 10.53 -26.15
CA GLY A 397 2.89 11.99 -26.16
C GLY A 397 2.09 12.52 -27.36
N PRO A 398 1.87 13.84 -27.47
CA PRO A 398 0.96 14.49 -28.42
C PRO A 398 1.22 14.21 -29.92
N ARG A 399 2.29 13.50 -30.28
CA ARG A 399 2.52 12.99 -31.65
C ARG A 399 1.57 11.86 -32.05
N SER A 400 0.95 11.15 -31.10
CA SER A 400 0.10 9.98 -31.40
C SER A 400 -1.27 10.31 -32.01
N ASN A 401 -1.74 11.56 -31.90
CA ASN A 401 -3.11 11.93 -32.33
C ASN A 401 -3.20 12.51 -33.74
N ALA A 402 -2.13 12.46 -34.55
CA ALA A 402 -2.18 12.94 -35.93
C ALA A 402 -2.88 11.98 -36.91
N SER A 403 -3.23 10.75 -36.50
CA SER A 403 -3.73 9.73 -37.45
C SER A 403 -4.89 8.86 -36.96
N SER A 404 -5.64 9.25 -35.94
CA SER A 404 -6.84 8.48 -35.53
C SER A 404 -7.89 9.36 -34.85
N ALA A 405 -8.79 9.93 -35.66
CA ALA A 405 -10.05 10.44 -35.17
C ALA A 405 -10.97 9.26 -34.81
N SER A 406 -11.16 9.01 -33.51
CA SER A 406 -12.41 8.55 -32.88
C SER A 406 -12.09 7.93 -31.53
N SER A 407 -12.62 8.54 -30.47
CA SER A 407 -13.14 7.89 -29.25
C SER A 407 -13.02 8.86 -28.08
N THR A 408 -14.19 9.23 -27.58
CA THR A 408 -14.45 10.01 -26.38
C THR A 408 -13.80 9.39 -25.14
N SER A 409 -12.68 9.94 -24.68
CA SER A 409 -12.34 9.99 -23.26
C SER A 409 -11.42 11.18 -23.01
N SER A 410 -11.87 12.09 -22.16
CA SER A 410 -11.19 13.33 -21.81
C SER A 410 -10.00 13.05 -20.87
N THR A 411 -8.86 12.70 -21.43
CA THR A 411 -7.56 13.01 -20.80
C THR A 411 -7.19 14.45 -21.15
N PRO A 412 -6.68 15.26 -20.21
CA PRO A 412 -6.16 16.58 -20.56
C PRO A 412 -5.02 16.37 -21.55
N SER A 413 -5.19 16.91 -22.75
CA SER A 413 -4.17 16.95 -23.78
C SER A 413 -2.91 17.57 -23.20
N VAL A 414 -1.85 16.78 -23.02
CA VAL A 414 -0.52 17.34 -22.75
C VAL A 414 -0.14 18.10 -24.01
N SER A 415 -0.26 19.42 -23.97
CA SER A 415 0.17 20.30 -25.05
C SER A 415 1.63 19.98 -25.38
N TRP A 416 1.97 19.90 -26.66
CA TRP A 416 3.35 19.75 -27.11
C TRP A 416 4.17 20.94 -26.61
N ASP A 417 4.94 20.73 -25.54
CA ASP A 417 5.82 21.72 -24.93
C ASP A 417 7.28 21.33 -25.27
N PRO A 418 7.94 22.08 -26.19
CA PRO A 418 9.34 21.85 -26.56
C PRO A 418 10.29 21.84 -25.35
N ALA A 419 9.97 22.61 -24.30
CA ALA A 419 10.81 22.66 -23.11
C ALA A 419 10.72 21.37 -22.30
N GLN A 420 9.54 20.75 -22.20
CA GLN A 420 9.39 19.44 -21.55
C GLN A 420 10.10 18.33 -22.32
N PHE A 421 10.05 18.36 -23.65
CA PHE A 421 10.77 17.40 -24.48
C PHE A 421 12.27 17.52 -24.30
N LYS A 422 12.81 18.74 -24.38
CA LYS A 422 14.22 18.99 -24.16
C LYS A 422 14.67 18.55 -22.77
N ARG A 423 13.87 18.80 -21.72
CA ARG A 423 14.17 18.33 -20.36
C ARG A 423 14.21 16.80 -20.26
N LYS A 424 13.24 16.10 -20.87
CA LYS A 424 13.18 14.62 -20.83
C LYS A 424 14.31 13.97 -21.63
N GLU A 425 14.70 14.57 -22.74
CA GLU A 425 15.86 14.16 -23.53
C GLU A 425 17.17 14.39 -22.76
N GLN A 426 17.31 15.55 -22.11
CA GLN A 426 18.47 15.84 -21.24
C GLN A 426 18.56 14.89 -20.04
N GLU A 427 17.41 14.56 -19.41
CA GLU A 427 17.35 13.57 -18.32
C GLU A 427 17.82 12.20 -18.80
N LEU A 428 17.37 11.74 -19.99
CA LEU A 428 17.86 10.49 -20.57
C LEU A 428 19.37 10.55 -20.80
N HIS A 429 19.88 11.58 -21.47
CA HIS A 429 21.32 11.69 -21.72
C HIS A 429 22.17 11.72 -20.46
N TYR A 430 21.70 12.37 -19.39
CA TYR A 430 22.35 12.30 -18.08
C TYR A 430 22.41 10.84 -17.58
N LEU A 431 21.29 10.11 -17.64
CA LEU A 431 21.21 8.71 -17.21
C LEU A 431 22.12 7.79 -18.03
N GLU A 432 22.13 7.94 -19.35
CA GLU A 432 23.00 7.13 -20.23
C GLU A 432 24.47 7.36 -19.91
N ARG A 433 24.84 8.63 -19.69
CA ARG A 433 26.20 9.03 -19.34
C ARG A 433 26.63 8.51 -17.98
N ASP A 434 25.83 8.69 -16.95
CA ASP A 434 26.13 8.27 -15.57
C ASP A 434 26.34 6.75 -15.49
N LEU A 435 25.49 5.97 -16.16
CA LEU A 435 25.63 4.51 -16.25
C LEU A 435 26.88 4.08 -17.03
N ALA A 436 27.18 4.73 -18.16
CA ALA A 436 28.36 4.44 -18.96
C ALA A 436 29.66 4.75 -18.20
N GLU A 437 29.69 5.88 -17.49
CA GLU A 437 30.83 6.29 -16.66
C GLU A 437 31.12 5.25 -15.58
N ASN A 438 30.08 4.81 -14.87
CA ASN A 438 30.17 3.79 -13.84
C ASN A 438 30.69 2.44 -14.38
N VAL A 439 30.24 2.01 -15.56
CA VAL A 439 30.74 0.79 -16.21
C VAL A 439 32.23 0.89 -16.56
N CYS A 440 32.65 1.98 -17.19
CA CYS A 440 34.05 2.19 -17.54
C CYS A 440 34.95 2.15 -16.29
N PHE A 441 34.61 2.88 -15.23
CA PHE A 441 35.42 2.87 -14.01
C PHE A 441 35.40 1.54 -13.29
N HIS A 442 34.28 0.81 -13.31
CA HIS A 442 34.22 -0.52 -12.72
C HIS A 442 35.14 -1.50 -13.45
N VAL A 443 35.05 -1.59 -14.78
CA VAL A 443 35.91 -2.48 -15.58
C VAL A 443 37.38 -2.12 -15.41
N MET A 444 37.71 -0.83 -15.39
CA MET A 444 39.09 -0.37 -15.17
C MET A 444 39.61 -0.74 -13.78
N SER A 445 38.77 -0.65 -12.74
CA SER A 445 39.12 -1.10 -11.39
C SER A 445 39.40 -2.60 -11.35
N GLU A 446 38.62 -3.41 -12.07
CA GLU A 446 38.86 -4.87 -12.16
C GLU A 446 40.16 -5.18 -12.91
N VAL A 447 40.41 -4.52 -14.04
CA VAL A 447 41.66 -4.66 -14.81
C VAL A 447 42.88 -4.32 -13.93
N GLN A 448 42.78 -3.25 -13.13
CA GLN A 448 43.80 -2.88 -12.16
C GLN A 448 43.96 -3.92 -11.05
N HIS A 449 42.86 -4.40 -10.47
CA HIS A 449 42.87 -5.36 -9.36
C HIS A 449 43.49 -6.71 -9.76
N TYR A 450 43.18 -7.21 -10.96
CA TYR A 450 43.75 -8.46 -11.47
C TYR A 450 45.16 -8.31 -12.05
N SER A 451 45.77 -7.12 -11.98
CA SER A 451 47.09 -6.84 -12.53
C SER A 451 47.22 -7.30 -13.99
N LEU A 452 46.14 -7.14 -14.78
CA LEU A 452 46.17 -7.38 -16.22
C LEU A 452 46.99 -6.23 -16.84
N THR A 453 48.31 -6.40 -16.84
CA THR A 453 49.29 -5.36 -17.14
C THR A 453 49.07 -4.76 -18.53
N PHE A 454 49.19 -3.43 -18.65
CA PHE A 454 49.26 -2.71 -19.92
C PHE A 454 50.60 -2.89 -20.65
N ASP A 455 51.38 -3.90 -20.29
CA ASP A 455 52.77 -4.05 -20.71
C ASP A 455 52.86 -4.57 -22.15
N ALA A 456 53.05 -3.61 -23.06
CA ALA A 456 54.12 -3.46 -24.06
C ALA A 456 54.72 -4.66 -24.83
N THR A 457 54.26 -5.89 -24.67
CA THR A 457 54.81 -7.02 -25.43
C THR A 457 53.92 -7.37 -26.62
N GLU A 458 54.39 -6.90 -27.78
CA GLU A 458 54.17 -7.37 -29.15
C GLU A 458 53.10 -6.69 -30.04
N THR A 459 52.24 -5.82 -29.52
CA THR A 459 51.36 -5.01 -30.39
C THR A 459 51.14 -3.60 -29.84
N LYS A 460 51.91 -2.61 -30.32
CA LYS A 460 51.65 -1.14 -30.42
C LYS A 460 50.74 -0.41 -29.38
N SER A 461 50.51 -0.92 -28.17
CA SER A 461 49.80 -0.22 -27.10
C SER A 461 50.83 0.58 -26.30
N THR A 462 50.85 1.90 -26.48
CA THR A 462 51.77 2.85 -25.81
C THR A 462 51.12 3.57 -24.63
N GLN A 463 49.90 3.20 -24.23
CA GLN A 463 49.15 3.91 -23.21
C GLN A 463 49.21 3.19 -21.87
N SER A 464 49.61 3.90 -20.82
CA SER A 464 49.50 3.41 -19.45
C SER A 464 48.03 3.41 -18.99
N LEU A 465 47.66 2.52 -18.06
CA LEU A 465 46.34 2.49 -17.42
C LEU A 465 45.93 3.88 -16.90
N GLU A 466 46.87 4.63 -16.32
CA GLU A 466 46.65 6.00 -15.84
C GLU A 466 46.27 6.97 -16.96
N THR A 467 46.87 6.83 -18.15
CA THR A 467 46.54 7.62 -19.34
C THR A 467 45.12 7.32 -19.81
N VAL A 468 44.70 6.05 -19.80
CA VAL A 468 43.34 5.64 -20.18
C VAL A 468 42.31 6.15 -19.17
N ILE A 469 42.59 6.05 -17.87
CA ILE A 469 41.73 6.59 -16.80
C ILE A 469 41.62 8.12 -16.92
N ALA A 470 42.72 8.82 -17.19
CA ALA A 470 42.71 10.27 -17.38
C ALA A 470 41.91 10.68 -18.62
N ALA A 471 42.06 9.94 -19.73
CA ALA A 471 41.30 10.17 -20.95
C ALA A 471 39.79 9.94 -20.75
N LEU A 472 39.40 8.88 -20.05
CA LEU A 472 38.01 8.62 -19.65
C LEU A 472 37.43 9.76 -18.81
N LYS A 473 38.13 10.14 -17.73
CA LYS A 473 37.72 11.26 -16.86
C LYS A 473 37.55 12.55 -17.67
N THR A 474 38.47 12.81 -18.58
CA THR A 474 38.42 14.02 -19.44
C THR A 474 37.23 13.96 -20.38
N TRP A 475 36.96 12.80 -21.00
CA TRP A 475 35.83 12.65 -21.92
C TRP A 475 34.49 12.76 -21.20
N PHE A 476 34.33 12.11 -20.04
CA PHE A 476 33.14 12.31 -19.22
C PHE A 476 33.07 13.74 -18.69
N ALA A 477 34.16 14.46 -18.44
CA ALA A 477 34.07 15.88 -18.05
C ALA A 477 33.62 16.84 -19.19
N MET A 478 33.66 16.42 -20.46
CA MET A 478 33.25 17.25 -21.60
C MET A 478 31.74 17.52 -21.62
N ASP A 479 31.34 18.64 -22.25
CA ASP A 479 29.94 18.90 -22.55
C ASP A 479 29.40 17.91 -23.63
N PRO A 480 28.08 17.68 -23.70
CA PRO A 480 27.52 16.70 -24.64
C PRO A 480 27.82 16.99 -26.13
N MET A 481 27.99 18.26 -26.52
CA MET A 481 28.32 18.64 -27.90
C MET A 481 29.78 18.31 -28.22
N GLN A 482 30.69 18.54 -27.27
CA GLN A 482 32.10 18.17 -27.35
C GLN A 482 32.27 16.65 -27.37
N GLN A 483 31.52 15.91 -26.55
CA GLN A 483 31.51 14.44 -26.58
C GLN A 483 31.09 13.89 -27.94
N ALA A 484 30.03 14.45 -28.53
CA ALA A 484 29.57 14.07 -29.87
C ALA A 484 30.63 14.33 -30.95
N SER A 485 31.39 15.43 -30.83
CA SER A 485 32.48 15.76 -31.76
C SER A 485 33.76 14.92 -31.59
N ASN A 486 34.00 14.37 -30.40
CA ASN A 486 35.19 13.60 -30.05
C ASN A 486 34.94 12.08 -29.93
N LYS A 487 33.83 11.61 -30.50
CA LYS A 487 33.38 10.21 -30.39
C LYS A 487 34.38 9.20 -30.94
N ASP A 488 34.98 9.50 -32.09
CA ASP A 488 35.95 8.63 -32.74
C ASP A 488 37.24 8.50 -31.92
N VAL A 489 37.57 9.53 -31.13
CA VAL A 489 38.72 9.52 -30.22
C VAL A 489 38.43 8.57 -29.06
N LEU A 490 37.29 8.72 -28.37
CA LEU A 490 36.90 7.79 -27.30
C LEU A 490 36.85 6.34 -27.80
N HIS A 491 36.21 6.12 -28.95
CA HIS A 491 36.06 4.78 -29.52
C HIS A 491 37.42 4.13 -29.81
N LYS A 492 38.31 4.84 -30.53
CA LYS A 492 39.59 4.26 -30.98
C LYS A 492 40.68 4.25 -29.92
N SER A 493 40.71 5.21 -29.00
CA SER A 493 41.83 5.34 -28.05
C SER A 493 41.52 4.84 -26.65
N VAL A 494 40.26 4.56 -26.32
CA VAL A 494 39.86 4.20 -24.95
C VAL A 494 39.00 2.93 -24.94
N LEU A 495 37.91 2.89 -25.70
CA LEU A 495 36.97 1.76 -25.64
C LEU A 495 37.55 0.47 -26.21
N ILE A 496 38.22 0.52 -27.37
CA ILE A 496 38.88 -0.66 -27.94
C ILE A 496 39.91 -1.23 -26.96
N GLU A 497 40.72 -0.38 -26.34
CA GLU A 497 41.74 -0.81 -25.39
C GLU A 497 41.10 -1.49 -24.17
N ILE A 498 40.03 -0.91 -23.60
CA ILE A 498 39.27 -1.53 -22.50
C ILE A 498 38.73 -2.89 -22.92
N CYS A 499 38.06 -2.97 -24.08
CA CYS A 499 37.45 -4.19 -24.57
C CYS A 499 38.47 -5.30 -24.86
N GLN A 500 39.65 -4.96 -25.40
CA GLN A 500 40.73 -5.92 -25.66
C GLN A 500 41.33 -6.53 -24.38
N ARG A 501 41.18 -5.87 -23.23
CA ARG A 501 41.69 -6.39 -21.93
C ARG A 501 40.68 -7.25 -21.18
N VAL A 502 39.45 -7.31 -21.66
CA VAL A 502 38.40 -8.11 -21.04
C VAL A 502 38.39 -9.50 -21.66
N ALA A 503 38.54 -10.53 -20.82
CA ALA A 503 38.61 -11.93 -21.29
C ALA A 503 37.28 -12.46 -21.87
N SER A 504 36.17 -11.74 -21.70
CA SER A 504 34.83 -12.12 -22.14
C SER A 504 34.35 -11.20 -23.27
N VAL A 505 34.05 -11.79 -24.43
CA VAL A 505 33.48 -11.09 -25.59
C VAL A 505 32.13 -10.46 -25.22
N ASP A 506 31.32 -11.14 -24.42
CA ASP A 506 30.02 -10.63 -23.98
C ASP A 506 30.20 -9.35 -23.14
N LEU A 507 31.15 -9.36 -22.19
CA LEU A 507 31.43 -8.20 -21.36
C LEU A 507 31.99 -7.02 -22.18
N ALA A 508 32.89 -7.29 -23.13
CA ALA A 508 33.38 -6.27 -24.07
C ALA A 508 32.23 -5.68 -24.92
N THR A 509 31.31 -6.51 -25.39
CA THR A 509 30.13 -6.07 -26.13
C THR A 509 29.25 -5.16 -25.27
N PHE A 510 28.92 -5.57 -24.04
CA PHE A 510 28.08 -4.76 -23.16
C PHE A 510 28.73 -3.41 -22.79
N VAL A 511 30.04 -3.39 -22.54
CA VAL A 511 30.79 -2.13 -22.29
C VAL A 511 30.68 -1.21 -23.50
N MET A 512 30.97 -1.72 -24.69
CA MET A 512 30.94 -0.94 -25.93
C MET A 512 29.52 -0.41 -26.20
N GLU A 513 28.49 -1.24 -26.08
CA GLU A 513 27.10 -0.84 -26.27
C GLU A 513 26.67 0.25 -25.29
N THR A 514 27.00 0.10 -24.01
CA THR A 514 26.62 1.07 -22.96
C THR A 514 27.26 2.43 -23.22
N VAL A 515 28.55 2.47 -23.56
CA VAL A 515 29.30 3.72 -23.70
C VAL A 515 29.02 4.42 -25.04
N MET A 516 28.86 3.67 -26.13
CA MET A 516 28.53 4.26 -27.43
C MET A 516 27.16 4.95 -27.42
N ARG A 517 26.23 4.46 -26.60
CA ARG A 517 24.94 5.09 -26.36
C ARG A 517 25.06 6.42 -25.63
N ALA A 518 25.89 6.49 -24.58
CA ALA A 518 26.15 7.76 -23.87
C ALA A 518 26.73 8.85 -24.78
N GLY A 519 27.54 8.50 -25.78
CA GLY A 519 28.00 9.45 -26.79
C GLY A 519 26.92 9.89 -27.79
N GLY A 520 25.73 9.28 -27.76
CA GLY A 520 24.62 9.50 -28.70
C GLY A 520 24.72 8.68 -30.00
N SER A 521 25.49 7.58 -30.04
CA SER A 521 25.56 6.70 -31.22
C SER A 521 24.66 5.50 -31.01
N LYS A 522 23.92 5.12 -32.05
CA LYS A 522 23.24 3.82 -32.11
C LYS A 522 24.20 2.80 -32.72
N ALA A 523 25.33 2.56 -32.07
CA ALA A 523 26.19 1.45 -32.48
C ALA A 523 25.37 0.16 -32.37
N THR A 524 25.39 -0.64 -33.42
CA THR A 524 24.69 -1.93 -33.46
C THR A 524 25.63 -3.03 -32.95
N SER A 525 25.08 -4.13 -32.43
CA SER A 525 25.87 -5.30 -32.00
C SER A 525 26.85 -5.79 -33.09
N GLU A 526 26.52 -5.60 -34.37
CA GLU A 526 27.37 -5.94 -35.52
C GLU A 526 28.60 -5.02 -35.64
N ASP A 527 28.46 -3.71 -35.36
CA ASP A 527 29.57 -2.76 -35.35
C ASP A 527 30.58 -3.07 -34.23
N VAL A 528 30.06 -3.57 -33.11
CA VAL A 528 30.83 -3.93 -31.91
C VAL A 528 31.57 -5.25 -32.10
N GLU A 529 30.91 -6.28 -32.62
CA GLU A 529 31.56 -7.56 -32.96
C GLU A 529 32.66 -7.37 -34.01
N ALA A 530 32.45 -6.49 -34.99
CA ALA A 530 33.46 -6.17 -36.00
C ALA A 530 34.68 -5.46 -35.41
N ALA A 531 34.51 -4.66 -34.34
CA ALA A 531 35.59 -3.96 -33.66
C ALA A 531 36.39 -4.85 -32.67
N ILE A 532 35.76 -5.89 -32.11
CA ILE A 532 36.37 -6.81 -31.14
C ILE A 532 37.10 -7.99 -31.83
N ARG A 533 36.77 -8.32 -33.09
CA ARG A 533 37.40 -9.42 -33.86
C ARG A 533 38.80 -9.07 -34.43
N PHE A 534 39.35 -7.91 -34.10
CA PHE A 534 40.71 -7.47 -34.45
C PHE A 534 41.50 -7.10 -33.20
#